data_AF-A0A956KN19-F1
#
_entry.id   AF-A0A956KN19-F1
#
_cell.length_a   1.000
_cell.length_b   1.000
_cell.length_c   1.000
_cell.angle_alpha   90.00
_cell.angle_beta   90.00
_cell.angle_gamma   90.00
#
_symmetry.space_group_name_H-M   'P 1'
#
loop_
_entity.id
_entity.type
_entity.pdbx_description
1 polymer ?
#
loop_
_entity_poly.entity_id
_entity_poly.type
_entity_poly.pdbx_seq_one_letter_code
_entity_poly.pdbx_strand_id
1 'polypeptide(L)' 'MPEGDDIDSGVAQLPCIEIIEGRSKGRLFPLRPGLYVIGRLVGVEIPLDDPGISRRHVKLTVR' A
#
# COMPACT_ATOMS: atom_id res chain seq x y z
N MET A 1 18.82 38.68 13.76
CA MET A 1 17.70 38.01 13.07
C MET A 1 18.19 36.59 12.82
N PRO A 2 17.76 35.57 13.58
CA PRO A 2 18.22 34.20 13.38
C PRO A 2 17.53 33.59 12.16
N GLU A 3 18.28 32.69 11.53
CA GLU A 3 18.05 32.08 10.22
C GLU A 3 16.81 31.17 10.23
N GLY A 4 16.09 31.17 9.11
CA GLY A 4 14.90 30.34 8.93
C GLY A 4 15.27 28.87 8.99
N ASP A 5 14.67 28.17 9.94
CA ASP A 5 14.77 26.73 10.10
C ASP A 5 14.49 26.02 8.77
N ASP A 6 15.51 25.33 8.25
CA ASP A 6 15.40 24.32 7.22
C ASP A 6 14.42 23.24 7.71
N ILE A 7 13.15 23.38 7.34
CA ILE A 7 12.20 22.28 7.43
C ILE A 7 12.55 21.28 6.33
N ASP A 8 13.58 20.47 6.57
CA ASP A 8 13.66 19.11 6.02
C ASP A 8 12.48 18.34 6.59
N SER A 9 11.31 18.60 6.02
CA SER A 9 10.13 17.76 6.17
C SER A 9 10.45 16.49 5.41
N GLY A 10 11.23 15.62 6.06
CA GLY A 10 11.47 14.24 5.67
C GLY A 10 10.14 13.52 5.65
N VAL A 11 9.36 13.74 4.58
CA VAL A 11 8.24 12.90 4.21
C VAL A 11 8.85 11.56 3.88
N ALA A 12 8.92 10.68 4.87
CA ALA A 12 9.35 9.31 4.68
C ALA A 12 8.54 8.75 3.51
N GLN A 13 9.19 8.58 2.34
CA GLN A 13 8.54 8.02 1.17
C GLN A 13 8.28 6.55 1.48
N LEU A 14 7.09 6.26 1.97
CA LEU A 14 6.69 4.90 2.22
C LEU A 14 6.37 4.25 0.86
N PRO A 15 6.89 3.05 0.58
CA PRO A 15 6.45 2.30 -0.58
C PRO A 15 4.93 2.14 -0.50
N CYS A 16 4.24 2.31 -1.62
CA CYS A 16 2.79 2.13 -1.68
C CYS A 16 2.39 1.28 -2.88
N ILE A 17 1.27 0.59 -2.75
CA ILE A 17 0.63 -0.11 -3.86
C ILE A 17 -0.51 0.75 -4.35
N GLU A 18 -0.48 1.06 -5.64
CA GLU A 18 -1.60 1.67 -6.33
C GLU A 18 -2.34 0.63 -7.17
N ILE A 19 -3.66 0.65 -7.10
CA ILE A 19 -4.49 -0.09 -8.03
C ILE A 19 -4.69 0.76 -9.28
N ILE A 20 -3.97 0.42 -10.35
CA ILE A 20 -4.05 1.14 -11.62
C ILE A 20 -5.34 0.82 -12.41
N GLU A 21 -5.91 -0.37 -12.21
CA GLU A 21 -7.03 -0.90 -13.01
C GLU A 21 -7.98 -1.81 -12.20
N GLY A 22 -9.21 -1.99 -12.69
CA GLY A 22 -10.25 -2.81 -12.07
C GLY A 22 -11.21 -2.04 -11.17
N ARG A 23 -12.07 -2.78 -10.43
CA ARG A 23 -13.15 -2.20 -9.60
C ARG A 23 -12.66 -1.27 -8.49
N SER A 24 -11.43 -1.50 -8.04
CA SER A 24 -10.79 -0.77 -6.95
C SER A 24 -9.75 0.26 -7.43
N LYS A 25 -9.81 0.65 -8.71
CA LYS A 25 -8.87 1.61 -9.34
C LYS A 25 -8.74 2.92 -8.54
N GLY A 26 -7.52 3.42 -8.42
CA GLY A 26 -7.16 4.65 -7.72
C GLY A 26 -6.98 4.48 -6.20
N ARG A 27 -7.15 3.28 -5.64
CA ARG A 27 -6.84 3.03 -4.23
C ARG A 27 -5.34 2.89 -4.04
N LEU A 28 -4.84 3.59 -3.03
CA LEU A 28 -3.47 3.55 -2.56
C LEU A 28 -3.38 2.83 -1.22
N PHE A 29 -2.43 1.91 -1.10
CA PHE A 29 -2.14 1.17 0.13
C PHE A 29 -0.70 1.47 0.55
N PRO A 30 -0.49 2.33 1.55
CA PRO A 30 0.84 2.57 2.09
C PRO A 30 1.34 1.29 2.75
N LEU A 31 2.54 0.86 2.37
CA LEU A 31 3.21 -0.31 2.90
C LEU A 31 4.19 0.12 3.99
N ARG A 32 4.03 -0.46 5.17
CA ARG A 32 4.99 -0.40 6.27
C ARG A 32 5.80 -1.71 6.28
N PRO A 33 6.95 -1.78 6.95
CA PRO A 33 7.66 -3.04 7.12
C PRO A 33 6.73 -4.10 7.73
N GLY A 34 6.66 -5.28 7.12
CA GLY A 34 5.71 -6.30 7.48
C GLY A 34 5.32 -7.23 6.35
N LEU A 35 4.25 -7.99 6.60
CA LEU A 35 3.73 -8.98 5.67
C LEU A 35 2.33 -8.57 5.21
N TYR A 36 2.13 -8.55 3.90
CA TYR A 36 0.86 -8.22 3.27
C TYR A 36 0.40 -9.38 2.41
N VAL A 37 -0.84 -9.80 2.58
CA VAL A 37 -1.52 -10.71 1.68
C VAL A 37 -2.53 -9.90 0.86
N ILE A 38 -2.43 -10.04 -0.45
CA ILE A 38 -3.32 -9.43 -1.42
C ILE A 38 -4.21 -10.54 -1.98
N GLY A 39 -5.52 -10.33 -1.96
CA GLY A 39 -6.46 -11.33 -2.48
C GLY A 39 -7.92 -10.94 -2.30
N ARG A 40 -8.82 -11.80 -2.81
CA ARG A 40 -10.26 -11.57 -2.74
C ARG A 40 -10.89 -11.82 -1.36
N LEU A 41 -10.18 -12.54 -0.48
CA LEU A 41 -10.72 -12.88 0.82
C LEU A 41 -10.86 -11.62 1.70
N VAL A 42 -12.07 -11.39 2.22
CA VAL A 42 -12.29 -10.39 3.27
C VAL A 42 -11.52 -10.81 4.53
N GLY A 43 -10.59 -9.95 4.98
CA GLY A 43 -9.73 -10.20 6.14
C GLY A 43 -8.24 -10.34 5.83
N VAL A 44 -7.83 -10.25 4.56
CA VAL A 44 -6.41 -10.03 4.20
C VAL A 44 -6.06 -8.54 4.28
N GLU A 45 -4.77 -8.22 4.36
CA GLU A 45 -4.30 -6.84 4.53
C GLU A 45 -4.70 -5.93 3.35
N ILE A 46 -4.73 -6.48 2.13
CA ILE A 46 -5.14 -5.75 0.92
C ILE A 46 -6.24 -6.55 0.20
N PRO A 47 -7.52 -6.33 0.57
CA PRO A 47 -8.63 -7.02 -0.05
C PRO A 47 -8.95 -6.41 -1.42
N LEU A 48 -8.95 -7.26 -2.45
CA LEU A 48 -9.31 -6.93 -3.82
C LEU A 48 -10.55 -7.71 -4.23
N ASP A 49 -11.69 -7.03 -4.33
CA ASP A 49 -12.95 -7.63 -4.78
C ASP A 49 -12.97 -7.78 -6.30
N ASP A 50 -12.20 -8.75 -6.79
CA ASP A 50 -12.14 -9.11 -8.21
C ASP A 50 -12.28 -10.64 -8.37
N PRO A 51 -13.27 -11.12 -9.15
CA PRO A 51 -13.53 -12.55 -9.31
C PRO A 51 -12.37 -13.34 -9.95
N GLY A 52 -11.48 -12.68 -10.71
CA GLY A 52 -10.27 -13.28 -11.26
C GLY A 52 -9.15 -13.49 -10.23
N ILE A 53 -9.29 -12.92 -9.03
CA ILE A 53 -8.28 -12.97 -7.98
C ILE A 53 -8.61 -14.09 -6.98
N SER A 54 -7.61 -14.93 -6.70
CA SER A 54 -7.69 -15.96 -5.67
C SER A 54 -7.91 -15.36 -4.28
N ARG A 55 -8.53 -16.13 -3.37
CA ARG A 55 -8.74 -15.73 -1.97
C ARG A 55 -7.47 -15.16 -1.32
N ARG A 56 -6.34 -15.82 -1.57
CA ARG A 56 -4.98 -15.35 -1.25
C ARG A 56 -4.19 -15.45 -2.54
N HIS A 57 -3.92 -14.33 -3.21
CA HIS A 57 -3.35 -14.33 -4.55
C HIS A 57 -1.85 -14.03 -4.52
N VAL A 58 -1.45 -13.00 -3.78
CA VAL A 58 -0.05 -12.57 -3.65
C VAL A 58 0.29 -12.39 -2.18
N LYS A 59 1.54 -12.68 -1.84
CA LYS A 59 2.13 -12.41 -0.53
C LYS A 59 3.33 -11.50 -0.73
N LEU A 60 3.28 -10.30 -0.18
CA LEU A 60 4.35 -9.31 -0.22
C LEU A 60 5.00 -9.21 1.16
N THR A 61 6.33 -9.14 1.18
CA THR A 61 7.10 -8.89 2.39
C THR A 61 7.88 -7.60 2.18
N VAL A 62 7.69 -6.64 3.08
CA VAL A 62 8.44 -5.38 3.09
C VAL A 62 9.39 -5.45 4.27
N ARG A 63 10.68 -5.29 4.01
CA ARG A 63 11.76 -5.34 5.00
C ARG A 63 12.42 -3.98 5.11
#